data_AF-A0A9E1F261-F1
#
_entry.id   AF-A0A9E1F261-F1
#
_cell.length_a   1.000
_cell.length_b   1.000
_cell.length_c   1.000
_cell.angle_alpha   90.00
_cell.angle_beta   90.00
_cell.angle_gamma   90.00
#
_symmetry.space_group_name_H-M   'P 1'
#
loop_
_entity.id
_entity.type
_entity.pdbx_description
1 polymer ?
#
loop_
_entity_poly.entity_id
_entity_poly.type
_entity_poly.pdbx_seq_one_letter_code
_entity_poly.pdbx_strand_id
1 'polypeptide(L)'
;MAAVAGKVKSVTSDVIAIDKNDRVRVLNVDDEVYIGESIKGESQSASVTITAVDGSDISLNGYDTIWLDSSVVSADTSAENSIDTDALFRALLGENYAEILDQMNEKVEDMFAKT
;
A
#
# COMPACT_ATOMS: atom_id res chain seq x y z
N MET A 1 6.12 -20.65 14.49
CA MET A 1 5.87 -20.76 13.04
C MET A 1 5.33 -19.42 12.59
N ALA A 2 5.95 -18.77 11.61
CA ALA A 2 5.41 -17.55 11.02
C ALA A 2 4.18 -17.91 10.19
N ALA A 3 3.16 -17.05 10.18
CA ALA A 3 1.99 -17.25 9.32
C ALA A 3 2.41 -17.04 7.86
N VAL A 4 1.82 -17.82 6.94
CA VAL A 4 2.05 -17.64 5.50
C VAL A 4 1.36 -16.34 5.09
N ALA A 5 2.12 -15.45 4.45
CA ALA A 5 1.66 -14.20 3.88
C ALA A 5 1.05 -14.40 2.49
N GLY A 6 1.62 -15.33 1.72
CA GLY A 6 1.20 -15.59 0.35
C GLY A 6 2.17 -16.52 -0.37
N LYS A 7 1.94 -16.68 -1.67
CA LYS A 7 2.74 -17.51 -2.57
C LYS A 7 3.14 -16.73 -3.81
N VAL A 8 4.39 -16.86 -4.24
CA VAL A 8 4.91 -16.19 -5.43
C VAL A 8 4.28 -16.79 -6.69
N LYS A 9 3.57 -15.95 -7.43
CA LYS A 9 2.92 -16.28 -8.72
C LYS A 9 3.87 -16.09 -9.89
N SER A 10 4.69 -15.06 -9.86
CA SER A 10 5.70 -14.76 -10.88
C SER A 10 6.87 -13.99 -10.29
N VAL A 11 8.06 -14.22 -10.82
CA VAL A 11 9.27 -13.46 -10.51
C VAL A 11 10.16 -13.40 -11.76
N THR A 12 10.79 -12.25 -12.02
CA THR A 12 11.73 -12.12 -13.15
C THR A 12 13.17 -12.33 -12.71
N SER A 13 13.72 -11.42 -11.90
CA SER A 13 15.12 -11.47 -11.48
C SER A 13 15.37 -10.65 -10.21
N ASP A 14 16.36 -11.05 -9.41
CA ASP A 14 16.95 -10.25 -8.34
C ASP A 14 15.97 -9.76 -7.27
N VAL A 15 14.98 -10.60 -6.92
CA VAL A 15 14.07 -10.35 -5.79
C VAL A 15 14.48 -11.22 -4.62
N ILE A 16 14.63 -10.60 -3.45
CA ILE A 16 14.97 -11.28 -2.20
C ILE A 16 13.85 -11.10 -1.17
N ALA A 17 13.71 -12.09 -0.30
CA ALA A 17 12.94 -12.02 0.93
C ALA A 17 13.89 -12.01 2.12
N ILE A 18 13.64 -11.11 3.07
CA ILE A 18 14.40 -10.93 4.30
C ILE A 18 13.48 -11.25 5.47
N ASP A 19 13.76 -12.32 6.21
CA ASP A 19 12.98 -12.70 7.39
C ASP A 19 13.29 -11.82 8.62
N LYS A 20 12.45 -11.91 9.66
CA LYS A 20 12.65 -11.21 10.96
C LYS A 20 14.00 -11.48 11.62
N ASN A 21 14.67 -12.57 11.24
CA ASN A 21 16.02 -12.90 11.69
C ASN A 21 17.13 -12.40 10.76
N ASP A 22 16.86 -11.44 9.87
CA ASP A 22 17.77 -10.91 8.85
C ASP A 22 18.30 -11.98 7.89
N ARG A 23 17.58 -13.11 7.76
CA ARG A 23 17.92 -14.15 6.80
C ARG A 23 17.40 -13.77 5.43
N VAL A 24 18.34 -13.62 4.49
CA VAL A 24 18.05 -13.32 3.09
C VAL A 24 17.90 -14.61 2.29
N ARG A 25 16.86 -14.71 1.47
CA ARG A 25 16.70 -15.73 0.44
C ARG A 25 16.27 -15.12 -0.88
N VAL A 26 16.70 -15.70 -1.99
CA VAL A 26 16.19 -15.36 -3.33
C VAL A 26 14.81 -15.96 -3.48
N LEU A 27 13.86 -15.19 -4.03
CA LEU A 27 12.50 -15.67 -4.29
C LEU A 27 12.39 -16.31 -5.67
N ASN A 28 11.72 -17.45 -5.71
CA ASN A 28 11.37 -18.18 -6.93
C ASN A 28 9.84 -18.29 -7.09
N VAL A 29 9.39 -18.64 -8.30
CA VAL A 29 7.98 -18.97 -8.52
C VAL A 29 7.58 -20.15 -7.63
N ASP A 30 6.37 -20.09 -7.06
CA ASP A 30 5.80 -21.04 -6.09
C ASP A 30 6.39 -20.96 -4.66
N ASP A 31 7.40 -20.12 -4.41
CA ASP A 31 7.90 -19.91 -3.04
C ASP A 31 6.82 -19.31 -2.14
N GLU A 32 6.76 -19.82 -0.92
CA GLU A 32 5.94 -19.24 0.15
C GLU A 32 6.68 -18.07 0.80
N VAL A 33 5.94 -16.99 1.01
CA VAL A 33 6.38 -15.85 1.80
C VAL A 33 5.58 -15.78 3.10
N TYR A 34 6.16 -15.20 4.13
CA TYR A 34 5.65 -15.24 5.50
C TYR A 34 5.46 -13.85 6.09
N ILE A 35 4.60 -13.77 7.09
CA ILE A 35 4.32 -12.55 7.82
C ILE A 35 5.55 -12.09 8.61
N GLY A 36 5.93 -10.85 8.32
CA GLY A 36 7.07 -10.12 8.84
C GLY A 36 8.32 -10.26 8.01
N GLU A 37 8.24 -10.87 6.83
CA GLU A 37 9.30 -10.81 5.83
C GLU A 37 9.24 -9.52 5.03
N SER A 38 10.40 -9.01 4.63
CA SER A 38 10.54 -7.88 3.73
C SER A 38 10.96 -8.38 2.35
N ILE A 39 10.14 -8.10 1.35
CA ILE A 39 10.41 -8.43 -0.05
C ILE A 39 11.08 -7.22 -0.69
N LYS A 40 12.25 -7.41 -1.27
CA LYS A 40 13.04 -6.33 -1.85
C LYS A 40 13.52 -6.70 -3.25
N GLY A 41 13.39 -5.76 -4.18
CA GLY A 41 14.04 -5.85 -5.47
C GLY A 41 15.47 -5.28 -5.42
N GLU A 42 16.42 -6.05 -5.94
CA GLU A 42 17.86 -5.71 -5.98
C GLU A 42 18.27 -5.13 -7.35
N SER A 43 17.33 -4.92 -8.28
CA SER A 43 17.60 -4.41 -9.63
C SER A 43 16.43 -3.61 -10.21
N GLN A 44 16.71 -2.67 -11.13
CA GLN A 44 15.66 -1.90 -11.81
C GLN A 44 14.70 -2.77 -12.63
N SER A 45 15.17 -3.91 -13.11
CA SER A 45 14.38 -4.91 -13.85
C SER A 45 13.73 -5.96 -12.95
N ALA A 46 13.88 -5.86 -11.62
CA ALA A 46 13.28 -6.82 -10.71
C ALA A 46 11.76 -6.67 -10.72
N SER A 47 11.02 -7.77 -10.84
CA SER A 47 9.60 -7.75 -10.57
C SER A 47 9.15 -9.06 -9.95
N VAL A 48 8.19 -8.98 -9.04
CA VAL A 48 7.55 -10.13 -8.41
C VAL A 48 6.07 -9.86 -8.24
N THR A 49 5.26 -10.90 -8.45
CA THR A 49 3.85 -10.93 -8.07
C THR A 49 3.63 -12.05 -7.07
N ILE A 50 3.03 -11.70 -5.93
CA ILE A 50 2.73 -12.61 -4.82
C ILE A 50 1.22 -12.63 -4.67
N THR A 51 0.61 -13.81 -4.71
CA THR A 51 -0.79 -13.97 -4.33
C THR A 51 -0.86 -14.15 -2.83
N ALA A 52 -1.42 -13.15 -2.14
CA ALA A 52 -1.62 -13.17 -0.70
C ALA A 52 -2.68 -14.20 -0.30
N VAL A 53 -2.71 -14.54 0.98
CA VAL A 53 -3.66 -15.53 1.53
C VAL A 53 -5.13 -15.11 1.43
N ASP A 54 -5.40 -13.83 1.31
CA ASP A 54 -6.74 -13.26 1.07
C ASP A 54 -7.19 -13.33 -0.39
N GLY A 55 -6.30 -13.76 -1.30
CA GLY A 55 -6.55 -13.82 -2.74
C GLY A 55 -6.15 -12.55 -3.51
N SER A 56 -5.66 -11.51 -2.84
CA SER A 56 -5.15 -10.29 -3.48
C SER A 56 -3.78 -10.54 -4.11
N ASP A 57 -3.49 -9.89 -5.25
CA ASP A 57 -2.17 -9.93 -5.87
C ASP A 57 -1.35 -8.71 -5.40
N ILE A 58 -0.22 -8.96 -4.73
CA ILE A 58 0.78 -7.97 -4.33
C ILE A 58 1.86 -7.94 -5.41
N SER A 59 2.19 -6.76 -5.93
CA SER A 59 3.25 -6.61 -6.95
C SER A 59 4.34 -5.65 -6.51
N LEU A 60 5.58 -5.98 -6.85
CA LEU A 60 6.76 -5.15 -6.63
C LEU A 60 7.51 -5.01 -7.94
N ASN A 61 7.99 -3.80 -8.26
CA ASN A 61 8.81 -3.54 -9.44
C ASN A 61 10.04 -2.70 -9.08
N GLY A 62 11.17 -2.96 -9.74
CA GLY A 62 12.41 -2.23 -9.55
C GLY A 62 13.03 -2.43 -8.16
N TYR A 63 13.57 -1.35 -7.59
CA TYR A 63 14.26 -1.34 -6.29
C TYR A 63 13.33 -1.19 -5.09
N ASP A 64 12.04 -1.44 -5.27
CA ASP A 64 11.06 -1.30 -4.21
C ASP A 64 11.26 -2.32 -3.07
N THR A 65 10.69 -2.00 -1.92
CA THR A 65 10.64 -2.89 -0.76
C THR A 65 9.23 -2.92 -0.20
N ILE A 66 8.68 -4.13 -0.03
CA ILE A 66 7.38 -4.37 0.59
C ILE A 66 7.59 -5.13 1.88
N TRP A 67 7.01 -4.65 2.97
CA TRP A 67 6.98 -5.39 4.22
C TRP A 67 5.67 -6.18 4.30
N LEU A 68 5.75 -7.50 4.44
CA LEU A 68 4.59 -8.37 4.51
C LEU A 68 4.07 -8.41 5.95
N ASP A 69 3.22 -7.48 6.33
CA ASP A 69 2.52 -7.52 7.61
C ASP A 69 1.05 -7.91 7.45
N SER A 70 0.36 -8.17 8.56
CA SER A 70 -1.05 -8.58 8.57
C SER A 70 -1.96 -7.63 7.79
N SER A 71 -1.65 -6.34 7.74
CA SER A 71 -2.40 -5.30 7.02
C SER A 71 -2.28 -5.40 5.50
N VAL A 72 -1.18 -5.96 5.01
CA VAL A 72 -0.84 -6.02 3.57
C VAL A 72 -1.42 -7.29 2.92
N VAL A 73 -1.53 -8.36 3.69
CA VAL A 73 -1.89 -9.72 3.22
C VAL A 73 -3.25 -10.20 3.70
N SER A 74 -3.83 -9.49 4.67
CA SER A 74 -5.21 -9.68 5.07
C SER A 74 -5.91 -8.46 4.54
N ALA A 75 -6.82 -8.65 3.58
CA ALA A 75 -7.96 -7.79 3.42
C ALA A 75 -8.74 -7.76 4.74
N ASP A 76 -8.25 -7.04 5.75
CA ASP A 76 -9.12 -6.45 6.75
C ASP A 76 -9.94 -5.40 6.00
N THR A 77 -10.92 -5.90 5.27
CA THR A 77 -11.99 -5.18 4.60
C THR A 77 -12.96 -4.61 5.64
N SER A 78 -12.55 -4.49 6.92
CA SER A 78 -13.18 -3.55 7.85
C SER A 78 -12.69 -2.11 7.60
N ALA A 79 -11.65 -1.93 6.78
CA ALA A 79 -11.35 -0.65 6.17
C ALA A 79 -12.09 -0.53 4.81
N GLU A 80 -13.41 -0.50 4.86
CA GLU A 80 -14.16 0.49 4.08
C GLU A 80 -13.65 1.87 4.54
N ASN A 81 -12.40 2.20 4.16
CA ASN A 81 -11.77 3.47 4.42
C ASN A 81 -12.38 4.45 3.41
N SER A 82 -13.69 4.68 3.52
CA SER A 82 -14.22 6.00 3.22
C SER A 82 -13.53 6.91 4.22
N ILE A 83 -12.33 7.36 3.87
CA ILE A 83 -11.67 8.44 4.58
C ILE A 83 -12.69 9.55 4.59
N ASP A 84 -13.23 9.87 5.77
CA ASP A 84 -14.07 11.02 5.97
C ASP A 84 -13.22 12.24 5.61
N THR A 85 -13.28 12.65 4.35
CA THR A 85 -12.45 13.73 3.81
C THR A 85 -12.72 15.01 4.58
N ASP A 86 -13.95 15.18 5.08
CA ASP A 86 -14.35 16.25 6.00
C ASP A 86 -13.54 16.23 7.30
N ALA A 87 -13.39 15.06 7.94
CA ALA A 87 -12.60 14.92 9.15
C ALA A 87 -11.11 15.16 8.91
N LEU A 88 -10.59 14.72 7.76
CA LEU A 88 -9.21 14.98 7.36
C LEU A 88 -8.96 16.48 7.11
N PHE A 89 -9.84 17.15 6.36
CA PHE A 89 -9.71 18.58 6.10
C PHE A 89 -9.86 19.39 7.39
N ARG A 90 -10.77 19.01 8.29
CA ARG A 90 -10.87 19.62 9.63
C ARG A 90 -9.60 19.42 10.46
N ALA A 91 -8.98 18.24 10.40
CA ALA A 91 -7.74 17.97 11.13
C ALA A 91 -6.56 18.79 10.58
N LEU A 92 -6.49 18.99 9.25
CA LEU A 92 -5.43 19.75 8.60
C LEU A 92 -5.60 21.27 8.72
N LEU A 93 -6.84 21.75 8.59
CA LEU A 93 -7.18 23.18 8.55
C LEU A 93 -7.63 23.72 9.91
N GLY A 94 -7.87 22.84 10.89
CA GLY A 94 -8.25 23.20 12.25
C GLY A 94 -9.52 24.07 12.30
N GLU A 95 -9.49 25.08 13.17
CA GLU A 95 -10.61 26.01 13.36
C GLU A 95 -10.92 26.85 12.10
N ASN A 96 -9.96 27.01 11.18
CA ASN A 96 -10.13 27.77 9.94
C ASN A 96 -10.82 26.98 8.81
N TYR A 97 -11.12 25.69 9.01
CA TYR A 97 -11.79 24.85 8.01
C TYR A 97 -13.10 25.48 7.48
N ALA A 98 -13.94 26.01 8.38
CA ALA A 98 -15.22 26.60 8.01
C ALA A 98 -15.05 27.87 7.17
N GLU A 99 -14.11 28.75 7.54
CA GLU A 99 -13.85 30.00 6.80
C GLU A 99 -13.26 29.73 5.42
N ILE A 100 -12.39 28.73 5.29
CA ILE A 100 -11.79 28.34 4.01
C ILE A 100 -12.84 27.75 3.07
N LEU A 101 -13.76 26.91 3.57
CA LEU A 101 -14.86 26.40 2.75
C LEU A 101 -15.79 27.51 2.26
N ASP A 102 -16.11 28.46 3.13
CA ASP A 102 -16.99 29.58 2.80
C ASP A 102 -16.37 30.45 1.69
N GLN A 103 -15.08 30.80 1.82
CA GLN A 103 -14.35 31.54 0.79
C GLN A 103 -14.22 30.77 -0.53
N MET A 104 -14.07 29.44 -0.48
CA MET A 104 -14.04 28.61 -1.67
C MET A 104 -15.39 28.59 -2.38
N ASN A 105 -16.49 28.45 -1.63
CA ASN A 105 -17.84 28.47 -2.19
C ASN A 105 -18.17 29.85 -2.78
N GLU A 106 -17.85 30.94 -2.08
CA GLU A 106 -18.04 32.31 -2.60
C GLU A 106 -17.27 32.53 -3.92
N LYS A 107 -16.01 32.08 -3.98
CA LYS A 107 -15.21 32.15 -5.21
C LYS A 107 -15.78 31.33 -6.35
N VAL A 108 -16.35 30.17 -6.06
CA VAL A 108 -16.98 29.30 -7.05
C VAL A 108 -18.27 29.94 -7.56
N GLU A 109 -19.08 30.49 -6.67
CA GLU A 109 -20.30 31.23 -7.02
C GLU A 109 -19.99 32.48 -7.85
N ASP A 110 -18.95 33.25 -7.53
CA ASP A 110 -18.52 34.41 -8.33
C ASP A 110 -18.08 34.00 -9.75
N MET A 111 -17.41 32.85 -9.90
CA MET A 111 -17.04 32.31 -11.22
C MET A 111 -18.28 31.90 -12.04
N PHE A 112 -19.30 31.33 -11.41
CA PHE A 112 -20.54 30.93 -12.09
C PHE A 112 -21.50 32.11 -12.34
N ALA A 113 -21.46 33.15 -11.52
CA ALA A 113 -22.27 34.36 -11.68
C ALA A 113 -21.74 35.31 -12.77
N LYS A 114 -20.48 35.12 -13.22
CA LYS A 114 -19.79 36.00 -14.17
C LYS A 114 -19.78 35.50 -15.62
N THR A 115 -20.57 34.46 -15.92
CA THR A 115 -20.87 33.97 -17.29
C THR A 115 -22.26 34.43 -17.70
#